data_AF-A0A2I2FMY6-F1
#
_entry.id   AF-A0A2I2FMY6-F1
#
_cell.length_a   1.000
_cell.length_b   1.000
_cell.length_c   1.000
_cell.angle_alpha   90.00
_cell.angle_beta   90.00
_cell.angle_gamma   90.00
#
_symmetry.space_group_name_H-M   'P 1'
#
loop_
_entity.id
_entity.type
_entity.pdbx_description
1 polymer ?
#
loop_
_entity_poly.entity_id
_entity_poly.type
_entity_poly.pdbx_seq_one_letter_code
_entity_poly.pdbx_strand_id
1 'polypeptide(L)'
;MSIPWHFVSVSTEEKQLRRELLDLRGYYAQISVVLAIVSIRLYNLRRKPTVLRSWWDAPPLPGWRETRRQHVVCLVWLAWLVGLSAWNTGDDYLHLTKALGHIALSQLPVQALMSPALYLEASKAASPSLMAVLTGLPQPSITPIHRLFGRIVIAPLLISHATLYLNFFSQSAHPEFGTLLAKRLLDEDVQWGIAALTTLVAVLVFVRPVGRTTRWWLRFSPGWSVQTRREVFYTVHVLFVGMFCGAAYWHVEWARGFVLQTLGCAVVNYVCCSVLAR
;
A
#
# COMPACT_ATOMS: atom_id res chain seq x y z
N MET A 1 4.97 -24.71 -18.74
CA MET A 1 5.89 -23.58 -18.51
C MET A 1 6.48 -23.76 -17.12
N SER A 2 7.80 -23.96 -17.00
CA SER A 2 8.49 -23.96 -15.70
C SER A 2 8.59 -22.53 -15.17
N ILE A 3 8.40 -22.33 -13.87
CA ILE A 3 8.60 -21.02 -13.22
C ILE A 3 10.11 -20.74 -13.21
N PRO A 4 10.58 -19.52 -13.56
CA PRO A 4 12.00 -19.23 -13.74
C PRO A 4 12.77 -19.00 -12.43
N TRP A 5 12.13 -19.09 -11.26
CA TRP A 5 12.76 -18.86 -9.96
C TRP A 5 12.87 -20.15 -9.15
N HIS A 6 14.04 -20.38 -8.57
CA HIS A 6 14.45 -21.59 -7.85
C HIS A 6 14.92 -21.27 -6.42
N PHE A 7 15.01 -22.30 -5.57
CA PHE A 7 15.57 -22.18 -4.22
C PHE A 7 17.09 -22.31 -4.30
N VAL A 8 17.81 -21.24 -3.93
CA VAL A 8 19.26 -21.13 -4.08
C VAL A 8 19.93 -21.03 -2.71
N SER A 9 21.01 -21.79 -2.49
CA SER A 9 21.89 -21.64 -1.31
C SER A 9 22.90 -20.53 -1.54
N VAL A 10 23.28 -19.82 -0.48
CA VAL A 10 23.89 -18.48 -0.60
C VAL A 10 25.01 -18.30 0.42
N SER A 11 26.16 -17.82 -0.02
CA SER A 11 27.27 -17.46 0.88
C SER A 11 26.92 -16.25 1.76
N THR A 12 27.76 -15.96 2.76
CA THR A 12 27.60 -14.77 3.61
C THR A 12 27.77 -13.47 2.84
N GLU A 13 28.74 -13.42 1.93
CA GLU A 13 29.07 -12.26 1.11
C GLU A 13 27.93 -11.99 0.12
N GLU A 14 27.40 -13.04 -0.50
CA GLU A 14 26.26 -12.95 -1.40
C GLU A 14 24.99 -12.48 -0.66
N LYS A 15 24.76 -12.90 0.59
CA LYS A 15 23.64 -12.39 1.40
C LYS A 15 23.74 -10.89 1.63
N GLN A 16 24.94 -10.38 1.90
CA GLN A 16 25.19 -8.95 2.08
C GLN A 16 24.93 -8.17 0.79
N LEU A 17 25.48 -8.62 -0.34
CA LEU A 17 25.25 -7.99 -1.64
C LEU A 17 23.75 -7.94 -1.99
N ARG A 18 23.02 -9.02 -1.69
CA ARG A 18 21.57 -9.08 -1.91
C ARG A 18 20.82 -8.11 -1.02
N ARG A 19 21.26 -7.90 0.22
CA ARG A 19 20.68 -6.88 1.12
C ARG A 19 20.87 -5.48 0.56
N GLU A 20 22.07 -5.13 0.13
CA GLU A 20 22.36 -3.83 -0.48
C GLU A 20 21.51 -3.58 -1.73
N LEU A 21 21.30 -4.60 -2.55
CA LEU A 21 20.43 -4.52 -3.71
C LEU A 21 18.95 -4.29 -3.32
N LEU A 22 18.47 -4.93 -2.27
CA LEU A 22 17.11 -4.70 -1.75
C LEU A 22 16.95 -3.25 -1.28
N ASP A 23 17.93 -2.70 -0.55
CA ASP A 23 17.92 -1.30 -0.10
C ASP A 23 17.93 -0.32 -1.29
N LEU A 24 18.78 -0.58 -2.28
CA LEU A 24 18.84 0.21 -3.51
C LEU A 24 17.50 0.26 -4.24
N ARG A 25 16.82 -0.89 -4.36
CA ARG A 25 15.48 -0.97 -4.95
C ARG A 25 14.45 -0.18 -4.14
N GLY A 26 14.54 -0.25 -2.81
CA GLY A 26 13.75 0.57 -1.90
C GLY A 26 13.92 2.07 -2.19
N TYR A 27 15.16 2.53 -2.30
CA TYR A 27 15.48 3.92 -2.64
C TYR A 27 14.98 4.32 -4.03
N TYR A 28 15.18 3.49 -5.06
CA TYR A 28 14.67 3.75 -6.40
C TYR A 28 13.16 3.88 -6.42
N ALA A 29 12.44 3.04 -5.67
CA ALA A 29 10.99 3.15 -5.54
C ALA A 29 10.57 4.47 -4.89
N GLN A 30 11.27 4.94 -3.86
CA GLN A 30 10.98 6.22 -3.19
C GLN A 30 11.36 7.45 -4.03
N ILE A 31 12.53 7.43 -4.69
CA ILE A 31 12.95 8.48 -5.63
C ILE A 31 11.95 8.59 -6.78
N SER A 32 11.46 7.45 -7.29
CA SER A 32 10.43 7.42 -8.32
C SER A 32 9.17 8.18 -7.88
N VAL A 33 8.77 8.08 -6.61
CA VAL A 33 7.61 8.82 -6.07
C VAL A 33 7.86 10.32 -6.16
N VAL A 34 9.04 10.79 -5.72
CA VAL A 34 9.41 12.21 -5.79
C VAL A 34 9.39 12.70 -7.24
N LEU A 35 9.98 11.95 -8.17
CA LEU A 35 9.98 12.27 -9.60
C LEU A 35 8.56 12.34 -10.17
N ALA A 36 7.67 11.42 -9.77
CA ALA A 36 6.27 11.44 -10.18
C ALA A 36 5.53 12.68 -9.66
N ILE A 37 5.74 13.05 -8.39
CA ILE A 37 5.15 14.26 -7.79
C ILE A 37 5.60 15.52 -8.54
N VAL A 38 6.92 15.67 -8.76
CA VAL A 38 7.49 16.81 -9.49
C VAL A 38 6.93 16.87 -10.91
N SER A 39 6.88 15.74 -11.61
CA SER A 39 6.35 15.65 -12.97
C SER A 39 4.88 16.08 -13.03
N ILE A 40 4.05 15.60 -12.09
CA ILE A 40 2.63 15.97 -11.99
C ILE A 40 2.49 17.48 -11.72
N ARG A 41 3.29 18.02 -10.79
CA ARG A 41 3.26 19.45 -10.46
C ARG A 41 3.62 20.31 -11.67
N LEU A 42 4.70 19.99 -12.37
CA LEU A 42 5.14 20.71 -13.57
C LEU A 42 4.10 20.62 -14.70
N TYR A 43 3.50 19.45 -14.89
CA TYR A 43 2.43 19.27 -15.86
C TYR A 43 1.21 20.14 -15.52
N ASN A 44 0.77 20.16 -14.26
CA ASN A 44 -0.38 20.94 -13.83
C ASN A 44 -0.15 22.45 -13.91
N LEU A 45 1.08 22.94 -13.68
CA LEU A 45 1.42 24.35 -13.86
C LEU A 45 1.26 24.84 -15.31
N ARG A 46 1.46 23.94 -16.29
CA ARG A 46 1.36 24.26 -17.72
C ARG A 46 -0.03 23.99 -18.30
N ARG A 47 -0.87 23.23 -17.58
CA ARG A 47 -2.15 22.76 -18.09
C ARG A 47 -3.20 23.85 -18.01
N LYS A 48 -3.79 24.21 -19.15
CA LYS A 48 -5.02 25.01 -19.18
C LYS A 48 -6.22 24.15 -18.79
N PRO A 49 -7.14 24.64 -17.95
CA PRO A 49 -8.34 23.89 -17.59
C PRO A 49 -9.16 23.63 -18.86
N THR A 50 -9.39 22.36 -19.15
CA THR A 50 -10.23 21.91 -20.26
C THR A 50 -11.42 21.17 -19.66
N VAL A 51 -12.63 21.60 -20.03
CA VAL A 51 -13.89 21.12 -19.44
C VAL A 51 -14.42 19.87 -20.15
N LEU A 52 -13.77 19.42 -21.22
CA LEU A 52 -14.25 18.29 -22.00
C LEU A 52 -14.09 16.97 -21.22
N ARG A 53 -15.22 16.35 -20.85
CA ARG A 53 -15.24 15.00 -20.29
C ARG A 53 -14.75 14.02 -21.33
N SER A 54 -13.66 13.33 -21.02
CA SER A 54 -13.07 12.31 -21.88
C SER A 54 -13.52 10.91 -21.45
N TRP A 55 -13.41 9.92 -22.34
CA TRP A 55 -13.62 8.50 -22.02
C TRP A 55 -12.75 8.01 -20.84
N TRP A 56 -11.60 8.67 -20.63
CA TRP A 56 -10.68 8.41 -19.52
C TRP A 56 -11.23 8.83 -18.15
N ASP A 57 -12.21 9.73 -18.11
CA ASP A 57 -12.84 10.23 -16.89
C ASP A 57 -14.05 9.39 -16.46
N ALA A 58 -14.44 8.38 -17.25
CA ALA A 58 -15.46 7.40 -16.91
C ALA A 58 -14.85 6.15 -16.24
N PRO A 59 -15.62 5.41 -15.41
CA PRO A 59 -15.16 4.16 -14.79
C PRO A 59 -15.03 3.04 -15.83
N PRO A 60 -14.11 2.06 -15.62
CA PRO A 60 -13.90 0.97 -16.55
C PRO A 60 -15.13 0.05 -16.66
N LEU A 61 -15.80 -0.21 -15.53
CA LEU A 61 -16.97 -1.08 -15.43
C LEU A 61 -18.13 -0.37 -14.70
N PRO A 62 -19.39 -0.71 -15.02
CA PRO A 62 -20.55 -0.20 -14.29
C PRO A 62 -20.45 -0.51 -12.78
N GLY A 63 -20.77 0.49 -11.95
CA GLY A 63 -20.71 0.37 -10.48
C GLY A 63 -19.33 0.65 -9.87
N TRP A 64 -18.27 0.75 -10.68
CA TRP A 64 -16.94 1.19 -10.21
C TRP A 64 -16.90 2.70 -10.08
N ARG A 65 -16.04 3.22 -9.20
CA ARG A 65 -15.98 4.66 -8.89
C ARG A 65 -14.74 5.33 -9.42
N GLU A 66 -13.63 4.63 -9.36
CA GLU A 66 -12.36 5.13 -9.85
C GLU A 66 -12.34 5.12 -11.39
N THR A 67 -11.78 6.17 -11.99
CA THR A 67 -11.79 6.37 -13.43
C THR A 67 -10.80 5.46 -14.15
N ARG A 68 -10.96 5.26 -15.46
CA ARG A 68 -9.97 4.52 -16.28
C ARG A 68 -8.57 5.12 -16.15
N ARG A 69 -8.46 6.46 -16.15
CA ARG A 69 -7.18 7.15 -15.95
C ARG A 69 -6.52 6.75 -14.63
N GLN A 70 -7.28 6.73 -13.54
CA GLN A 70 -6.75 6.35 -12.22
C GLN A 70 -6.25 4.90 -12.20
N HIS A 71 -6.98 3.98 -12.83
CA HIS A 71 -6.53 2.58 -12.97
C HIS A 71 -5.25 2.45 -13.77
N VAL A 72 -5.17 3.10 -14.93
CA VAL A 72 -3.95 3.05 -15.75
C VAL A 72 -2.76 3.58 -14.98
N VAL A 73 -2.90 4.71 -14.27
CA VAL A 73 -1.82 5.26 -13.45
C VAL A 73 -1.36 4.26 -12.39
N CYS A 74 -2.28 3.65 -11.64
CA CYS A 74 -1.91 2.66 -10.62
C CYS A 74 -1.34 1.36 -11.21
N LEU A 75 -1.82 0.92 -12.37
CA LEU A 75 -1.31 -0.30 -13.03
C LEU A 75 0.07 -0.10 -13.63
N VAL A 76 0.32 1.05 -14.28
CA VAL A 76 1.65 1.42 -14.75
C VAL A 76 2.61 1.52 -13.57
N TRP A 77 2.17 2.11 -12.45
CA TRP A 77 2.97 2.17 -11.23
C TRP A 77 3.27 0.78 -10.66
N LEU A 78 2.26 -0.10 -10.57
CA LEU A 78 2.45 -1.48 -10.14
C LEU A 78 3.46 -2.21 -11.04
N ALA A 79 3.32 -2.09 -12.36
CA ALA A 79 4.25 -2.72 -13.31
C ALA A 79 5.69 -2.24 -13.11
N TRP A 80 5.88 -0.94 -12.86
CA TRP A 80 7.19 -0.39 -12.50
C TRP A 80 7.75 -1.01 -11.21
N LEU A 81 6.95 -1.09 -10.14
CA LEU A 81 7.39 -1.65 -8.85
C LEU A 81 7.66 -3.16 -8.90
N VAL A 82 6.86 -3.91 -9.67
CA VAL A 82 7.11 -5.34 -9.95
C VAL A 82 8.40 -5.50 -10.76
N GLY A 83 8.61 -4.63 -11.76
CA GLY A 83 9.86 -4.57 -12.51
C GLY A 83 11.07 -4.33 -11.61
N LEU A 84 10.98 -3.37 -10.69
CA LEU A 84 12.03 -3.11 -9.69
C LEU A 84 12.25 -4.31 -8.75
N SER A 85 11.20 -5.06 -8.41
CA SER A 85 11.31 -6.25 -7.57
C SER A 85 12.06 -7.40 -8.28
N ALA A 86 11.90 -7.51 -9.60
CA ALA A 86 12.53 -8.53 -10.42
C ALA A 86 13.91 -8.12 -10.97
N TRP A 87 14.19 -6.82 -11.10
CA TRP A 87 15.41 -6.29 -11.70
C TRP A 87 16.67 -6.73 -10.94
N ASN A 88 17.59 -7.43 -11.60
CA ASN A 88 18.80 -8.03 -11.00
C ASN A 88 18.51 -9.08 -9.91
N THR A 89 17.35 -9.74 -9.94
CA THR A 89 17.05 -10.86 -9.03
C THR A 89 17.57 -12.21 -9.54
N GLY A 90 17.80 -12.35 -10.84
CA GLY A 90 18.16 -13.64 -11.44
C GLY A 90 17.04 -14.65 -11.27
N ASP A 91 17.42 -15.90 -11.00
CA ASP A 91 16.53 -17.03 -10.70
C ASP A 91 16.27 -17.21 -9.19
N ASP A 92 16.63 -16.25 -8.34
CA ASP A 92 16.46 -16.40 -6.90
C ASP A 92 15.04 -16.09 -6.42
N TYR A 93 14.32 -17.15 -6.07
CA TYR A 93 12.96 -17.10 -5.56
C TYR A 93 12.83 -16.29 -4.25
N LEU A 94 13.74 -16.48 -3.31
CA LEU A 94 13.65 -15.81 -2.00
C LEU A 94 14.04 -14.35 -2.10
N HIS A 95 14.97 -14.00 -2.98
CA HIS A 95 15.30 -12.61 -3.24
C HIS A 95 14.12 -11.87 -3.86
N LEU A 96 13.45 -12.43 -4.88
CA LEU A 96 12.22 -11.84 -5.43
C LEU A 96 11.19 -11.61 -4.33
N THR A 97 10.96 -12.64 -3.51
CA THR A 97 9.99 -12.61 -2.42
C THR A 97 10.29 -11.47 -1.44
N LYS A 98 11.55 -11.32 -1.01
CA LYS A 98 11.98 -10.22 -0.13
C LYS A 98 11.84 -8.85 -0.80
N ALA A 99 12.14 -8.75 -2.09
CA ALA A 99 12.04 -7.50 -2.84
C ALA A 99 10.61 -6.98 -2.93
N LEU A 100 9.63 -7.87 -3.17
CA LEU A 100 8.22 -7.51 -3.21
C LEU A 100 7.75 -6.88 -1.89
N GLY A 101 8.09 -7.50 -0.75
CA GLY A 101 7.76 -6.96 0.56
C GLY A 101 8.45 -5.62 0.84
N HIS A 102 9.75 -5.54 0.55
CA HIS A 102 10.54 -4.34 0.77
C HIS A 102 10.05 -3.14 -0.08
N ILE A 103 9.78 -3.36 -1.37
CA ILE A 103 9.24 -2.34 -2.26
C ILE A 103 7.81 -1.96 -1.86
N ALA A 104 6.96 -2.91 -1.46
CA ALA A 104 5.60 -2.59 -1.02
C ALA A 104 5.59 -1.68 0.22
N LEU A 105 6.41 -2.00 1.22
CA LEU A 105 6.52 -1.22 2.45
C LEU A 105 7.09 0.18 2.19
N SER A 106 8.00 0.33 1.22
CA SER A 106 8.52 1.66 0.85
C SER A 106 7.46 2.60 0.26
N GLN A 107 6.28 2.09 -0.12
CA GLN A 107 5.15 2.86 -0.61
C GLN A 107 4.17 3.31 0.50
N LEU A 108 4.31 2.83 1.74
CA LEU A 108 3.44 3.25 2.84
C LEU A 108 3.53 4.75 3.17
N PRO A 109 4.72 5.40 3.15
CA PRO A 109 4.81 6.84 3.39
C PRO A 109 3.96 7.65 2.41
N VAL A 110 4.03 7.35 1.11
CA VAL A 110 3.22 8.05 0.09
C VAL A 110 1.73 7.77 0.26
N GLN A 111 1.35 6.55 0.66
CA GLN A 111 -0.03 6.20 0.97
C GLN A 111 -0.60 7.05 2.12
N ALA A 112 0.20 7.30 3.16
CA ALA A 112 -0.15 8.18 4.26
C ALA A 112 -0.28 9.65 3.83
N LEU A 113 0.62 10.15 2.98
CA LEU A 113 0.58 11.53 2.46
C LEU A 113 -0.66 11.83 1.59
N MET A 114 -1.27 10.82 0.98
CA MET A 114 -2.50 10.98 0.19
C MET A 114 -3.78 10.97 1.03
N SER A 115 -3.69 10.55 2.29
CA SER A 115 -4.86 10.33 3.14
C SER A 115 -5.56 11.66 3.52
N PRO A 116 -6.91 11.69 3.57
CA PRO A 116 -7.64 12.85 4.06
C PRO A 116 -7.60 12.88 5.61
N ALA A 117 -6.58 13.50 6.21
CA ALA A 117 -6.32 13.42 7.64
C ALA A 117 -7.41 14.04 8.54
N LEU A 118 -8.16 15.02 8.03
CA LEU A 118 -9.27 15.69 8.73
C LEU A 118 -10.65 15.17 8.30
N TYR A 119 -10.73 13.92 7.86
CA TYR A 119 -11.96 13.34 7.29
C TYR A 119 -13.17 13.34 8.25
N LEU A 120 -12.94 13.28 9.56
CA LEU A 120 -14.01 13.32 10.57
C LEU A 120 -14.63 14.72 10.73
N GLU A 121 -13.88 15.77 10.42
CA GLU A 121 -14.37 17.14 10.53
C GLU A 121 -15.13 17.50 9.26
N ALA A 122 -16.47 17.46 9.30
CA ALA A 122 -17.32 17.60 8.11
C ALA A 122 -17.03 18.87 7.30
N SER A 123 -16.71 19.99 7.96
CA SER A 123 -16.33 21.26 7.32
C SER A 123 -14.93 21.25 6.70
N LYS A 124 -14.05 20.33 7.12
CA LYS A 124 -12.64 20.23 6.71
C LYS A 124 -12.31 18.93 5.97
N ALA A 125 -13.31 18.09 5.69
CA ALA A 125 -13.11 16.81 5.02
C ALA A 125 -12.56 16.93 3.58
N ALA A 126 -12.66 18.12 2.98
CA ALA A 126 -12.10 18.44 1.67
C ALA A 126 -10.72 19.15 1.75
N SER A 127 -10.19 19.37 2.95
CA SER A 127 -8.91 20.05 3.13
C SER A 127 -7.79 19.32 2.39
N PRO A 128 -6.90 20.06 1.72
CA PRO A 128 -5.85 19.46 0.92
C PRO A 128 -4.84 18.72 1.81
N SER A 129 -4.62 17.44 1.51
CA SER A 129 -3.46 16.69 2.02
C SER A 129 -2.15 17.29 1.53
N LEU A 130 -1.04 16.92 2.16
CA LEU A 130 0.29 17.32 1.67
C LEU A 130 0.49 16.90 0.21
N MET A 131 0.02 15.71 -0.18
CA MET A 131 0.09 15.29 -1.58
C MET A 131 -0.73 16.20 -2.50
N ALA A 132 -1.92 16.63 -2.09
CA ALA A 132 -2.74 17.56 -2.85
C ALA A 132 -2.01 18.89 -3.09
N VAL A 133 -1.35 19.42 -2.05
CA VAL A 133 -0.52 20.63 -2.13
C VAL A 133 0.65 20.43 -3.11
N LEU A 134 1.45 19.38 -2.91
CA LEU A 134 2.66 19.12 -3.69
C LEU A 134 2.35 18.90 -5.18
N THR A 135 1.26 18.20 -5.49
CA THR A 135 0.85 17.93 -6.88
C THR A 135 0.05 19.06 -7.50
N GLY A 136 -0.50 19.99 -6.69
CA GLY A 136 -1.47 21.00 -7.14
C GLY A 136 -2.83 20.42 -7.53
N LEU A 137 -3.13 19.18 -7.13
CA LEU A 137 -4.42 18.53 -7.39
C LEU A 137 -5.34 18.72 -6.19
N PRO A 138 -6.66 18.89 -6.39
CA PRO A 138 -7.58 19.00 -5.26
C PRO A 138 -7.75 17.64 -4.56
N GLN A 139 -8.04 17.64 -3.25
CA GLN A 139 -8.19 16.42 -2.44
C GLN A 139 -9.20 15.38 -3.00
N PRO A 140 -10.33 15.78 -3.62
CA PRO A 140 -11.23 14.83 -4.29
C PRO A 140 -10.60 14.06 -5.46
N SER A 141 -9.53 14.56 -6.07
CA SER A 141 -8.76 13.86 -7.11
C SER A 141 -7.73 12.90 -6.52
N ILE A 142 -7.17 13.22 -5.35
CA ILE A 142 -6.17 12.39 -4.64
C ILE A 142 -6.82 11.20 -3.93
N THR A 143 -7.98 11.40 -3.30
CA THR A 143 -8.63 10.36 -2.47
C THR A 143 -8.96 9.07 -3.25
N PRO A 144 -9.44 9.11 -4.50
CA PRO A 144 -9.58 7.90 -5.32
C PRO A 144 -8.26 7.18 -5.59
N ILE A 145 -7.17 7.94 -5.81
CA ILE A 145 -5.83 7.37 -6.02
C ILE A 145 -5.36 6.68 -4.74
N HIS A 146 -5.51 7.30 -3.56
CA HIS A 146 -5.21 6.64 -2.27
C HIS A 146 -5.90 5.28 -2.13
N ARG A 147 -7.20 5.20 -2.44
CA ARG A 147 -7.95 3.93 -2.37
C ARG A 147 -7.42 2.90 -3.36
N LEU A 148 -7.20 3.32 -4.60
CA LEU A 148 -6.78 2.42 -5.67
C LEU A 148 -5.35 1.95 -5.49
N PHE A 149 -4.47 2.83 -5.02
CA PHE A 149 -3.08 2.55 -4.74
C PHE A 149 -2.93 1.51 -3.62
N GLY A 150 -3.67 1.65 -2.52
CA GLY A 150 -3.72 0.62 -1.48
C GLY A 150 -4.18 -0.75 -2.02
N ARG A 151 -5.23 -0.76 -2.86
CA ARG A 151 -5.85 -1.99 -3.37
C ARG A 151 -5.10 -2.68 -4.51
N ILE A 152 -4.50 -1.93 -5.43
CA ILE A 152 -3.90 -2.45 -6.67
C ILE A 152 -2.37 -2.41 -6.62
N VAL A 153 -1.78 -1.52 -5.84
CA VAL A 153 -0.31 -1.43 -5.74
C VAL A 153 0.19 -2.16 -4.50
N ILE A 154 -0.18 -1.67 -3.30
CA ILE A 154 0.41 -2.16 -2.05
C ILE A 154 -0.06 -3.59 -1.74
N ALA A 155 -1.37 -3.83 -1.78
CA ALA A 155 -1.93 -5.11 -1.41
C ALA A 155 -1.41 -6.28 -2.29
N PRO A 156 -1.41 -6.21 -3.63
CA PRO A 156 -0.91 -7.32 -4.44
C PRO A 156 0.57 -7.62 -4.20
N LEU A 157 1.42 -6.62 -3.96
CA LEU A 157 2.83 -6.84 -3.67
C LEU A 157 3.02 -7.55 -2.31
N LEU A 158 2.32 -7.11 -1.26
CA LEU A 158 2.38 -7.74 0.06
C LEU A 158 1.77 -9.15 0.09
N ILE A 159 0.63 -9.34 -0.57
CA ILE A 159 0.00 -10.66 -0.69
C ILE A 159 0.92 -11.60 -1.47
N SER A 160 1.51 -11.15 -2.58
CA SER A 160 2.47 -11.96 -3.34
C SER A 160 3.69 -12.32 -2.50
N HIS A 161 4.25 -11.37 -1.76
CA HIS A 161 5.32 -11.63 -0.80
C HIS A 161 4.95 -12.72 0.23
N ALA A 162 3.77 -12.63 0.85
CA ALA A 162 3.32 -13.62 1.82
C ALA A 162 3.06 -14.98 1.17
N THR A 163 2.37 -15.02 0.03
CA THR A 163 2.08 -16.26 -0.71
C THR A 163 3.36 -16.96 -1.14
N LEU A 164 4.35 -16.22 -1.65
CA LEU A 164 5.61 -16.83 -2.09
C LEU A 164 6.41 -17.39 -0.90
N TYR A 165 6.43 -16.70 0.25
CA TYR A 165 7.05 -17.24 1.47
C TYR A 165 6.35 -18.49 2.00
N LEU A 166 5.02 -18.47 2.08
CA LEU A 166 4.24 -19.63 2.52
C LEU A 166 4.46 -20.83 1.58
N ASN A 167 4.52 -20.58 0.27
CA ASN A 167 4.85 -21.60 -0.71
C ASN A 167 6.25 -22.18 -0.49
N PHE A 168 7.27 -21.34 -0.30
CA PHE A 168 8.64 -21.79 0.03
C PHE A 168 8.68 -22.61 1.32
N PHE A 169 8.02 -22.16 2.38
CA PHE A 169 7.98 -22.89 3.65
C PHE A 169 7.26 -24.23 3.54
N SER A 170 6.20 -24.32 2.73
CA SER A 170 5.46 -25.57 2.54
C SER A 170 6.25 -26.63 1.77
N GLN A 171 7.11 -26.21 0.85
CA GLN A 171 7.90 -27.11 0.00
C GLN A 171 9.26 -27.50 0.61
N SER A 172 9.70 -26.78 1.64
CA SER A 172 10.99 -27.03 2.29
C SER A 172 10.82 -28.01 3.45
N ALA A 173 11.65 -29.05 3.49
CA ALA A 173 11.65 -30.03 4.59
C ALA A 173 12.28 -29.45 5.87
N HIS A 174 11.84 -29.94 7.03
CA HIS A 174 12.45 -29.63 8.32
C HIS A 174 12.65 -30.91 9.16
N PRO A 175 13.82 -31.14 9.78
CA PRO A 175 14.14 -32.41 10.46
C PRO A 175 13.13 -32.82 11.54
N GLU A 176 12.69 -31.87 12.37
CA GLU A 176 11.83 -32.16 13.52
C GLU A 176 10.32 -31.98 13.26
N PHE A 177 9.95 -31.14 12.29
CA PHE A 177 8.56 -30.70 12.06
C PHE A 177 7.99 -31.22 10.74
N GLY A 178 8.75 -32.02 9.99
CA GLY A 178 8.42 -32.49 8.64
C GLY A 178 8.56 -31.41 7.58
N THR A 179 7.86 -30.27 7.76
CA THR A 179 7.93 -29.11 6.87
C THR A 179 8.47 -27.88 7.60
N LEU A 180 9.14 -27.01 6.84
CA LEU A 180 9.61 -25.73 7.35
C LEU A 180 8.43 -24.84 7.74
N LEU A 181 7.28 -24.94 7.06
CA LEU A 181 6.06 -24.21 7.42
C LEU A 181 5.60 -24.50 8.86
N ALA A 182 5.52 -25.77 9.25
CA ALA A 182 5.09 -26.15 10.60
C ALA A 182 5.97 -25.53 11.69
N LYS A 183 7.29 -25.50 11.47
CA LYS A 183 8.24 -24.82 12.36
C LYS A 183 8.05 -23.30 12.32
N ARG A 184 8.04 -22.71 11.12
CA ARG A 184 8.05 -21.25 10.92
C ARG A 184 6.79 -20.58 11.45
N LEU A 185 5.63 -21.25 11.48
CA LEU A 185 4.41 -20.72 12.12
C LEU A 185 4.56 -20.44 13.62
N LEU A 186 5.51 -21.11 14.28
CA LEU A 186 5.81 -20.91 15.70
C LEU A 186 6.82 -19.78 15.94
N ASP A 187 7.50 -19.31 14.89
CA ASP A 187 8.47 -18.23 15.01
C ASP A 187 7.78 -16.87 15.06
N GLU A 188 8.26 -16.01 15.96
CA GLU A 188 7.66 -14.71 16.25
C GLU A 188 7.59 -13.81 15.00
N ASP A 189 8.64 -13.80 14.18
CA ASP A 189 8.68 -12.98 12.97
C ASP A 189 7.55 -13.37 12.01
N VAL A 190 7.26 -14.65 11.83
CA VAL A 190 6.17 -15.12 10.96
C VAL A 190 4.80 -14.82 11.55
N GLN A 191 4.63 -14.92 12.88
CA GLN A 191 3.36 -14.56 13.54
C GLN A 191 3.00 -13.09 13.33
N TRP A 192 3.98 -12.18 13.48
CA TRP A 192 3.80 -10.76 13.14
C TRP A 192 3.51 -10.55 11.65
N GLY A 193 4.13 -11.34 10.76
CA GLY A 193 3.82 -11.33 9.33
C GLY A 193 2.37 -11.74 9.02
N ILE A 194 1.87 -12.78 9.70
CA ILE A 194 0.46 -13.24 9.58
C ILE A 194 -0.50 -12.18 10.14
N ALA A 195 -0.16 -11.56 11.27
CA ALA A 195 -0.95 -10.46 11.84
C ALA A 195 -1.02 -9.26 10.88
N ALA A 196 0.10 -8.92 10.22
CA ALA A 196 0.14 -7.88 9.19
C ALA A 196 -0.71 -8.26 7.97
N LEU A 197 -0.62 -9.50 7.46
CA LEU A 197 -1.46 -9.95 6.35
C LEU A 197 -2.96 -9.93 6.71
N THR A 198 -3.30 -10.38 7.91
CA THR A 198 -4.69 -10.42 8.40
C THR A 198 -5.27 -9.01 8.50
N THR A 199 -4.52 -8.09 9.09
CA THR A 199 -4.94 -6.68 9.20
C THR A 199 -5.01 -5.99 7.83
N LEU A 200 -4.09 -6.27 6.90
CA LEU A 200 -4.17 -5.81 5.52
C LEU A 200 -5.47 -6.27 4.84
N VAL A 201 -5.81 -7.56 4.94
CA VAL A 201 -7.07 -8.09 4.39
C VAL A 201 -8.28 -7.42 5.06
N ALA A 202 -8.24 -7.19 6.38
CA ALA A 202 -9.27 -6.45 7.08
C ALA A 202 -9.45 -5.03 6.54
N VAL A 203 -8.37 -4.29 6.27
CA VAL A 203 -8.41 -2.96 5.61
C VAL A 203 -9.10 -3.03 4.24
N LEU A 204 -8.82 -4.06 3.44
CA LEU A 204 -9.37 -4.21 2.08
C LEU A 204 -10.86 -4.60 2.08
N VAL A 205 -11.28 -5.43 3.04
CA VAL A 205 -12.68 -5.88 3.16
C VAL A 205 -13.54 -4.83 3.86
N PHE A 206 -12.96 -4.09 4.81
CA PHE A 206 -13.64 -3.02 5.53
C PHE A 206 -13.65 -1.71 4.73
N VAL A 207 -14.50 -1.65 3.72
CA VAL A 207 -14.58 -0.53 2.77
C VAL A 207 -15.60 0.54 3.22
N ARG A 208 -15.34 1.80 2.88
CA ARG A 208 -16.19 2.99 3.12
C ARG A 208 -17.64 2.81 2.64
N PRO A 209 -18.66 2.97 3.50
CA PRO A 209 -20.06 2.80 3.14
C PRO A 209 -20.49 3.96 2.23
N VAL A 210 -20.96 3.67 1.03
CA VAL A 210 -21.45 4.70 0.10
C VAL A 210 -22.54 4.08 -0.76
N GLY A 211 -23.76 4.63 -0.66
CA GLY A 211 -24.96 4.15 -1.35
C GLY A 211 -25.86 3.21 -0.53
N ARG A 212 -27.01 2.82 -1.11
CA ARG A 212 -28.00 1.87 -0.54
C ARG A 212 -27.57 0.39 -0.61
N THR A 213 -26.41 0.09 -1.20
CA THR A 213 -25.96 -1.29 -1.36
C THR A 213 -25.60 -1.88 0.01
N THR A 214 -26.39 -2.87 0.41
CA THR A 214 -26.41 -3.53 1.72
C THR A 214 -25.09 -4.25 1.98
N ARG A 215 -24.09 -3.54 2.49
CA ARG A 215 -22.81 -4.15 2.91
C ARG A 215 -23.00 -4.98 4.16
N TRP A 216 -22.24 -6.07 4.27
CA TRP A 216 -22.40 -7.07 5.33
C TRP A 216 -22.36 -6.44 6.74
N TRP A 217 -21.41 -5.55 7.02
CA TRP A 217 -21.29 -4.93 8.34
C TRP A 217 -22.36 -3.86 8.63
N LEU A 218 -22.93 -3.24 7.58
CA LEU A 218 -24.05 -2.30 7.73
C LEU A 218 -25.37 -3.00 8.09
N ARG A 219 -25.46 -4.33 7.86
CA ARG A 219 -26.64 -5.13 8.26
C ARG A 219 -26.82 -5.17 9.78
N PHE A 220 -25.73 -5.05 10.53
CA PHE A 220 -25.76 -5.04 12.00
C PHE A 220 -26.17 -3.68 12.57
N SER A 221 -26.36 -2.64 11.74
CA SER A 221 -26.68 -1.29 12.22
C SER A 221 -27.52 -0.46 11.23
N PRO A 222 -28.76 -0.91 10.93
CA PRO A 222 -29.62 -0.26 9.94
C PRO A 222 -30.00 1.19 10.30
N GLY A 223 -30.08 1.51 11.59
CA GLY A 223 -30.48 2.84 12.09
C GLY A 223 -29.39 3.91 12.17
N TRP A 224 -28.13 3.59 11.83
CA TRP A 224 -27.05 4.58 11.95
C TRP A 224 -27.15 5.71 10.92
N SER A 225 -26.92 6.94 11.38
CA SER A 225 -26.82 8.12 10.52
C SER A 225 -25.63 8.01 9.54
N VAL A 226 -25.66 8.80 8.45
CA VAL A 226 -24.53 8.84 7.49
C VAL A 226 -23.24 9.31 8.17
N GLN A 227 -23.34 10.22 9.14
CA GLN A 227 -22.19 10.72 9.89
C GLN A 227 -21.56 9.62 10.77
N THR A 228 -22.38 8.92 11.57
CA THR A 228 -21.94 7.79 12.40
C THR A 228 -21.26 6.71 11.57
N ARG A 229 -21.81 6.38 10.39
CA ARG A 229 -21.19 5.41 9.46
C ARG A 229 -19.83 5.86 8.94
N ARG A 230 -19.62 7.17 8.74
CA ARG A 230 -18.33 7.73 8.32
C ARG A 230 -17.32 7.71 9.46
N GLU A 231 -17.74 8.05 10.67
CA GLU A 231 -16.93 8.01 11.89
C GLU A 231 -16.42 6.59 12.16
N VAL A 232 -17.34 5.62 12.25
CA VAL A 232 -16.98 4.21 12.45
C VAL A 232 -16.06 3.71 11.35
N PHE A 233 -16.36 4.03 10.08
CA PHE A 233 -15.48 3.64 8.99
C PHE A 233 -14.06 4.18 9.16
N TYR A 234 -13.93 5.49 9.41
CA TYR A 234 -12.63 6.13 9.52
C TYR A 234 -11.83 5.62 10.71
N THR A 235 -12.45 5.57 11.90
CA THR A 235 -11.81 5.09 13.12
C THR A 235 -11.31 3.65 12.97
N VAL A 236 -12.17 2.74 12.50
CA VAL A 236 -11.78 1.34 12.30
C VAL A 236 -10.72 1.20 11.20
N HIS A 237 -10.81 1.98 10.12
CA HIS A 237 -9.80 1.96 9.06
C HIS A 237 -8.43 2.42 9.57
N VAL A 238 -8.37 3.55 10.28
CA VAL A 238 -7.11 4.05 10.87
C VAL A 238 -6.58 3.10 11.94
N LEU A 239 -7.45 2.48 12.75
CA LEU A 239 -7.06 1.45 13.71
C LEU A 239 -6.44 0.24 13.01
N PHE A 240 -7.05 -0.28 11.95
CA PHE A 240 -6.48 -1.39 11.18
C PHE A 240 -5.16 -1.01 10.53
N VAL A 241 -5.02 0.21 10.00
CA VAL A 241 -3.74 0.71 9.46
C VAL A 241 -2.68 0.80 10.57
N GLY A 242 -3.04 1.26 11.76
CA GLY A 242 -2.15 1.30 12.92
C GLY A 242 -1.70 -0.09 13.35
N MET A 243 -2.61 -1.06 13.43
CA MET A 243 -2.28 -2.45 13.74
C MET A 243 -1.42 -3.10 12.65
N PHE A 244 -1.69 -2.81 11.38
CA PHE A 244 -0.86 -3.25 10.26
C PHE A 244 0.57 -2.71 10.37
N CYS A 245 0.73 -1.39 10.60
CA CYS A 245 2.03 -0.75 10.79
C CYS A 245 2.77 -1.31 12.01
N GLY A 246 2.07 -1.52 13.13
CA GLY A 246 2.63 -2.18 14.30
C GLY A 246 3.15 -3.58 13.96
N ALA A 247 2.29 -4.44 13.42
CA ALA A 247 2.68 -5.79 13.03
C ALA A 247 3.87 -5.81 12.05
N ALA A 248 3.89 -4.90 11.07
CA ALA A 248 5.01 -4.76 10.15
C ALA A 248 6.32 -4.33 10.85
N TYR A 249 6.25 -3.47 11.87
CA TYR A 249 7.41 -3.01 12.65
C TYR A 249 8.08 -4.15 13.45
N TRP A 250 7.26 -5.04 14.05
CA TRP A 250 7.75 -6.19 14.80
C TRP A 250 8.07 -7.41 13.92
N HIS A 251 7.52 -7.49 12.70
CA HIS A 251 7.80 -8.58 11.75
C HIS A 251 9.29 -8.69 11.40
N VAL A 252 9.95 -7.59 11.03
CA VAL A 252 11.38 -7.60 10.67
C VAL A 252 12.00 -6.22 10.81
N GLU A 253 13.27 -6.15 11.19
CA GLU A 253 13.99 -4.88 11.40
C GLU A 253 14.00 -3.97 10.15
N TRP A 254 14.07 -4.55 8.96
CA TRP A 254 14.12 -3.82 7.69
C TRP A 254 12.80 -3.10 7.34
N ALA A 255 11.69 -3.50 7.96
CA ALA A 255 10.39 -2.84 7.80
C ALA A 255 10.28 -1.58 8.67
N ARG A 256 11.02 -1.52 9.78
CA ARG A 256 10.90 -0.46 10.80
C ARG A 256 11.12 0.93 10.21
N GLY A 257 12.13 1.08 9.36
CA GLY A 257 12.43 2.36 8.70
C GLY A 257 11.24 2.92 7.92
N PHE A 258 10.59 2.09 7.10
CA PHE A 258 9.41 2.52 6.32
C PHE A 258 8.18 2.78 7.21
N VAL A 259 7.99 2.02 8.28
CA VAL A 259 6.92 2.27 9.25
C VAL A 259 7.12 3.62 9.95
N LEU A 260 8.34 3.92 10.40
CA LEU A 260 8.67 5.22 11.03
C LEU A 260 8.50 6.37 10.04
N GLN A 261 8.94 6.22 8.79
CA GLN A 261 8.69 7.21 7.73
C GLN A 261 7.18 7.41 7.49
N THR A 262 6.38 6.34 7.54
CA THR A 262 4.92 6.40 7.39
C THR A 262 4.28 7.18 8.53
N LEU A 263 4.70 6.93 9.77
CA LEU A 263 4.24 7.69 10.93
C LEU A 263 4.61 9.18 10.81
N GLY A 264 5.86 9.48 10.46
CA GLY A 264 6.31 10.85 10.21
C GLY A 264 5.49 11.54 9.12
N CYS A 265 5.27 10.86 7.99
CA CYS A 265 4.43 11.36 6.89
C CYS A 265 2.97 11.60 7.33
N ALA A 266 2.40 10.71 8.15
CA ALA A 266 1.04 10.89 8.67
C ALA A 266 0.94 12.13 9.57
N VAL A 267 1.92 12.36 10.45
CA VAL A 267 1.99 13.55 11.32
C VAL A 267 2.13 14.82 10.49
N VAL A 268 3.08 14.86 9.55
CA VAL A 268 3.28 16.03 8.67
C VAL A 268 2.04 16.30 7.83
N ASN A 269 1.39 15.26 7.31
CA ASN A 269 0.15 15.39 6.55
C ASN A 269 -0.97 15.99 7.41
N TYR A 270 -1.14 15.51 8.64
CA TYR A 270 -2.12 16.04 9.58
C TYR A 270 -1.87 17.52 9.92
N VAL A 271 -0.63 17.90 10.20
CA VAL A 271 -0.23 19.30 10.47
C VAL A 271 -0.53 20.17 9.26
N CYS A 272 -0.14 19.73 8.06
CA CYS A 272 -0.41 20.45 6.81
C CYS A 272 -1.92 20.67 6.60
N CYS A 273 -2.73 19.62 6.75
CA CYS A 273 -4.18 19.73 6.64
C CYS A 273 -4.76 20.72 7.67
N SER A 274 -4.26 20.68 8.91
CA SER A 274 -4.73 21.53 10.00
C SER A 274 -4.41 23.00 9.80
N VAL A 275 -3.24 23.31 9.22
CA VAL A 275 -2.84 24.69 8.91
C VAL A 275 -3.66 25.25 7.76
N LEU A 276 -3.93 24.45 6.73
CA LEU A 276 -4.66 24.87 5.53
C LEU A 276 -6.19 24.89 5.69
N ALA A 277 -6.69 24.32 6.78
CA ALA A 277 -8.12 24.31 7.10
C ALA A 277 -8.57 25.46 8.02
N ARG A 278 -7.65 26.37 8.37
CA ARG A 278 -7.93 27.64 9.04
C ARG A 278 -8.28 28.70 8.01
#